data_AF-A0A090VZT4-F1
#
_entry.id   AF-A0A090VZT4-F1
#
_cell.length_a   1.000
_cell.length_b   1.000
_cell.length_c   1.000
_cell.angle_alpha   90.00
_cell.angle_beta   90.00
_cell.angle_gamma   90.00
#
_symmetry.space_group_name_H-M   'P 1'
#
loop_
_entity.id
_entity.type
_entity.pdbx_description
1 polymer ?
#
loop_
_entity_poly.entity_id
_entity_poly.type
_entity_poly.pdbx_seq_one_letter_code
_entity_poly.pdbx_strand_id
1 'polypeptide(L)'
;MYKTIGVICIFIVTLVSCTDDLNITPNDDQTVLSENLFEDEAAYKQVLAGIYANLALTGTDGPESSNLKNIDAGTSQFGRVLLYTQTLSADQMIWSYENDPGTREIQRNIWTAQNPLLLGMFSRAHLSVALANNFLRETTEAKLDSRNVSEDTRAI
;
A
#
# COMPACT_ATOMS: atom_id res chain seq x y z
N MET A 1 -43.81 -35.97 11.20
CA MET A 1 -43.62 -34.55 11.56
C MET A 1 -42.31 -34.32 12.30
N TYR A 2 -42.07 -34.92 13.47
CA TYR A 2 -40.81 -34.75 14.23
C TYR A 2 -39.55 -35.23 13.49
N LYS A 3 -39.62 -36.32 12.72
CA LYS A 3 -38.50 -36.82 11.91
C LYS A 3 -38.08 -35.86 10.80
N THR A 4 -39.05 -35.21 10.13
CA THR A 4 -38.79 -34.25 9.05
C THR A 4 -38.21 -32.95 9.60
N ILE A 5 -38.67 -32.49 10.77
CA ILE A 5 -38.13 -31.34 11.49
C ILE A 5 -36.68 -31.61 11.93
N GLY A 6 -36.37 -32.80 12.42
CA GLY A 6 -35.01 -33.18 12.83
C GLY A 6 -33.98 -33.14 11.69
N VAL A 7 -34.37 -33.59 10.49
CA VAL A 7 -33.48 -33.57 9.32
C VAL A 7 -33.24 -32.13 8.84
N ILE A 8 -34.25 -31.27 8.88
CA ILE A 8 -34.12 -29.84 8.52
C ILE A 8 -33.18 -29.12 9.50
N CYS A 9 -33.29 -29.37 10.81
CA CYS A 9 -32.41 -28.76 11.80
C CYS A 9 -30.94 -29.17 11.62
N ILE A 10 -30.66 -30.43 11.29
CA ILE A 10 -29.28 -30.91 11.03
C ILE A 10 -28.67 -30.21 9.81
N PHE A 11 -29.46 -29.94 8.77
CA PHE A 11 -28.98 -29.25 7.56
C PHE A 11 -28.71 -27.76 7.79
N ILE A 12 -29.41 -27.12 8.72
CA ILE A 12 -29.18 -25.71 9.09
C ILE A 12 -27.88 -25.54 9.87
N VAL A 13 -27.52 -26.50 10.73
CA VAL A 13 -26.27 -26.46 11.50
C VAL A 13 -25.05 -26.56 10.59
N THR A 14 -25.15 -27.26 9.45
CA THR A 14 -24.05 -27.33 8.47
C THR A 14 -23.82 -26.05 7.67
N LEU A 15 -24.75 -25.08 7.72
CA LEU A 15 -24.60 -23.76 7.10
C LEU A 15 -23.99 -22.71 8.07
N VAL A 16 -23.88 -23.03 9.36
CA VAL A 16 -23.22 -22.17 10.35
C VAL A 16 -21.73 -22.52 10.35
N SER A 17 -20.96 -21.80 9.53
CA SER A 17 -19.50 -21.86 9.56
C SER A 17 -18.98 -20.95 10.68
N CYS A 18 -18.15 -21.48 11.59
CA CYS A 18 -17.43 -20.68 12.57
C CYS A 18 -16.25 -19.96 11.88
N THR A 19 -16.52 -18.92 11.10
CA THR A 19 -15.49 -18.08 10.47
C THR A 19 -14.98 -16.97 11.39
N ASP A 20 -15.51 -16.84 12.61
CA ASP A 20 -15.07 -15.81 13.54
C ASP A 20 -13.59 -15.94 13.92
N ASP A 21 -13.03 -17.15 13.88
CA ASP A 21 -11.59 -17.40 14.07
C ASP A 21 -10.71 -16.83 12.92
N LEU A 22 -11.33 -16.43 11.80
CA LEU A 22 -10.65 -15.73 10.71
C LEU A 22 -10.53 -14.21 10.97
N ASN A 23 -11.32 -13.67 11.92
CA ASN A 23 -11.25 -12.29 12.34
C ASN A 23 -10.13 -12.11 13.37
N ILE A 24 -8.88 -12.27 12.92
CA ILE A 24 -7.71 -12.08 13.76
C ILE A 24 -7.22 -10.64 13.67
N THR A 25 -7.05 -10.00 14.83
CA THR A 25 -6.27 -8.76 14.93
C THR A 25 -4.79 -9.15 15.03
N PRO A 26 -3.91 -8.62 14.16
CA PRO A 26 -2.47 -8.85 14.30
C PRO A 26 -1.99 -8.40 15.69
N ASN A 27 -1.42 -9.33 16.47
CA ASN A 27 -0.86 -9.08 17.81
C ASN A 27 0.68 -8.99 17.75
N ASP A 28 1.22 -8.37 16.70
CA ASP A 28 2.67 -8.15 16.58
C ASP A 28 3.00 -6.76 17.10
N ASP A 29 3.73 -6.70 18.22
CA ASP A 29 4.17 -5.47 18.89
C ASP A 29 5.03 -4.57 17.99
N GLN A 30 5.56 -5.11 16.87
CA GLN A 30 6.33 -4.34 15.89
C GLN A 30 5.45 -3.73 14.78
N THR A 31 4.12 -3.92 14.85
CA THR A 31 3.17 -3.37 13.89
C THR A 31 2.23 -2.40 14.56
N VAL A 32 2.17 -1.18 14.03
CA VAL A 32 1.14 -0.21 14.43
C VAL A 32 -0.08 -0.46 13.57
N LEU A 33 -1.17 -0.90 14.19
CA LEU A 33 -2.47 -1.01 13.52
C LEU A 33 -2.98 0.38 13.15
N SER A 34 -3.61 0.52 11.98
CA SER A 34 -4.19 1.80 11.55
C SER A 34 -5.14 2.36 12.62
N GLU A 35 -5.93 1.50 13.27
CA GLU A 35 -6.89 1.95 14.28
C GLU A 35 -6.22 2.65 15.46
N ASN A 36 -5.08 2.12 15.93
CA ASN A 36 -4.28 2.68 17.02
C ASN A 36 -3.52 3.93 16.57
N LEU A 37 -3.03 3.95 15.32
CA LEU A 37 -2.31 5.10 14.77
C LEU A 37 -3.18 6.37 14.77
N PHE A 38 -4.45 6.25 14.36
CA PHE A 38 -5.38 7.37 14.23
C PHE A 38 -6.05 7.77 15.56
N GLU A 39 -5.73 7.11 16.68
CA GLU A 39 -6.07 7.62 18.02
C GLU A 39 -5.29 8.90 18.34
N ASP A 40 -4.07 9.04 17.81
CA ASP A 40 -3.34 10.31 17.84
C ASP A 40 -3.85 11.22 16.72
N GLU A 41 -4.42 12.36 17.11
CA GLU A 41 -4.93 13.35 16.17
C GLU A 41 -3.84 13.96 15.27
N ALA A 42 -2.58 13.98 15.72
CA ALA A 42 -1.47 14.41 14.87
C ALA A 42 -1.23 13.46 13.69
N ALA A 43 -1.65 12.20 13.79
CA ALA A 43 -1.44 11.19 12.77
C ALA A 43 -2.17 11.51 11.46
N TYR A 44 -3.32 12.18 11.49
CA TYR A 44 -4.06 12.53 10.27
C TYR A 44 -3.19 13.36 9.32
N LYS A 45 -2.59 14.43 9.83
CA LYS A 45 -1.70 15.29 9.05
C LYS A 45 -0.41 14.56 8.65
N GLN A 46 0.16 13.74 9.53
CA GLN A 46 1.39 12.99 9.25
C GLN A 46 1.18 11.92 8.17
N VAL A 47 0.09 11.17 8.21
CA VAL A 47 -0.26 10.16 7.20
C VAL A 47 -0.53 10.84 5.86
N LEU A 48 -1.29 11.93 5.84
CA LEU A 48 -1.51 12.71 4.62
C LEU A 48 -0.18 13.22 4.04
N ALA A 49 0.70 13.75 4.88
CA ALA A 49 2.05 14.15 4.46
C ALA A 49 2.85 12.95 3.92
N GLY A 50 2.73 11.77 4.54
CA GLY A 50 3.36 10.53 4.10
C GLY A 50 2.88 10.07 2.72
N ILE A 51 1.58 10.20 2.42
CA ILE A 51 1.02 9.88 1.09
C ILE A 51 1.68 10.73 0.01
N TYR A 52 1.77 12.05 0.22
CA TYR A 52 2.42 12.95 -0.74
C TYR A 52 3.94 12.75 -0.77
N ALA A 53 4.57 12.52 0.39
CA ALA A 53 5.99 12.23 0.48
C ALA A 53 6.36 10.95 -0.29
N ASN A 54 5.48 9.94 -0.37
CA ASN A 54 5.71 8.73 -1.15
C ASN A 54 5.90 8.99 -2.66
N LEU A 55 5.46 10.14 -3.18
CA LEU A 55 5.69 10.55 -4.58
C LEU A 55 7.07 11.18 -4.80
N ALA A 56 7.71 11.68 -3.74
CA ALA A 56 8.96 12.41 -3.81
C ALA A 56 10.13 11.63 -3.18
N LEU A 57 9.90 10.95 -2.07
CA LEU A 57 10.90 10.26 -1.26
C LEU A 57 10.91 8.76 -1.56
N THR A 58 12.08 8.16 -1.40
CA THR A 58 12.24 6.70 -1.42
C THR A 58 11.79 6.11 -0.08
N GLY A 59 12.13 6.75 1.03
CA GLY A 59 11.65 6.45 2.38
C GLY A 59 11.89 7.64 3.31
N THR A 60 11.57 7.47 4.59
CA THR A 60 11.67 8.54 5.60
C THR A 60 12.99 8.58 6.35
N ASP A 61 13.80 7.52 6.27
CA ASP A 61 15.01 7.34 7.11
C ASP A 61 16.31 7.64 6.35
N GLY A 62 16.23 8.48 5.32
CA GLY A 62 17.36 8.92 4.52
C GLY A 62 17.42 8.30 3.11
N PRO A 63 18.49 8.60 2.35
CA PRO A 63 18.57 8.32 0.91
C PRO A 63 18.59 6.82 0.56
N GLU A 64 19.11 5.99 1.46
CA GLU A 64 19.17 4.53 1.30
C GLU A 64 17.90 3.83 1.80
N SER A 65 16.96 4.58 2.40
CA SER A 65 15.70 4.03 2.89
C SER A 65 14.69 3.89 1.76
N SER A 66 13.88 2.83 1.84
CA SER A 66 12.82 2.54 0.87
C SER A 66 11.57 2.06 1.59
N ASN A 67 10.41 2.63 1.25
CA ASN A 67 9.11 2.09 1.67
C ASN A 67 8.79 0.74 1.00
N LEU A 68 9.58 0.31 0.02
CA LEU A 68 9.46 -0.97 -0.66
C LEU A 68 10.57 -1.91 -0.22
N LYS A 69 10.20 -3.11 0.23
CA LYS A 69 11.16 -4.16 0.56
C LYS A 69 11.73 -4.79 -0.72
N ASN A 70 13.01 -5.18 -0.66
CA ASN A 70 13.74 -5.89 -1.72
C ASN A 70 13.86 -5.12 -3.05
N ILE A 71 13.69 -3.81 -3.03
CA ILE A 71 13.90 -2.92 -4.17
C ILE A 71 14.85 -1.83 -3.71
N ASP A 72 15.92 -1.63 -4.46
CA ASP A 72 16.88 -0.56 -4.22
C ASP A 72 16.18 0.81 -4.09
N ALA A 73 16.60 1.62 -3.13
CA ALA A 73 15.97 2.89 -2.83
C ALA A 73 15.95 3.80 -4.07
N GLY A 74 17.09 3.92 -4.77
CA GLY A 74 17.20 4.72 -5.99
C GLY A 74 16.30 4.23 -7.13
N THR A 75 16.04 2.92 -7.18
CA THR A 75 15.14 2.24 -8.14
C THR A 75 13.66 2.25 -7.70
N SER A 76 13.37 2.86 -6.56
CA SER A 76 12.02 2.93 -6.00
C SER A 76 11.43 4.34 -6.03
N GLN A 77 12.18 5.38 -6.40
CA GLN A 77 11.65 6.76 -6.39
C GLN A 77 10.59 6.93 -7.50
N PHE A 78 9.37 7.37 -7.13
CA PHE A 78 8.21 7.37 -8.04
C PHE A 78 8.46 8.12 -9.35
N GLY A 79 8.96 9.36 -9.28
CA GLY A 79 9.20 10.19 -10.45
C GLY A 79 10.30 9.67 -11.37
N ARG A 80 11.40 9.17 -10.81
CA ARG A 80 12.55 8.61 -11.54
C ARG A 80 12.14 7.37 -12.31
N VAL A 81 11.45 6.46 -11.63
CA VAL A 81 11.03 5.20 -12.25
C VAL A 81 9.95 5.46 -13.29
N LEU A 82 9.01 6.37 -13.03
CA LEU A 82 8.03 6.81 -14.03
C LEU A 82 8.72 7.41 -15.26
N LEU A 83 9.73 8.27 -15.07
CA LEU A 83 10.53 8.80 -16.17
C LEU A 83 11.16 7.66 -16.97
N TYR A 84 11.80 6.69 -16.31
CA TYR A 84 12.43 5.57 -16.98
C TYR A 84 11.44 4.74 -17.79
N THR A 85 10.28 4.39 -17.22
CA THR A 85 9.29 3.56 -17.92
C THR A 85 8.58 4.30 -19.06
N GLN A 86 8.52 5.63 -19.02
CA GLN A 86 7.92 6.43 -20.09
C GLN A 86 8.89 6.85 -21.19
N THR A 87 10.20 6.88 -20.92
CA THR A 87 11.17 7.49 -21.85
C THR A 87 12.23 6.53 -22.39
N LEU A 88 12.67 5.51 -21.65
CA LEU A 88 13.80 4.68 -22.08
C LEU A 88 13.44 3.78 -23.27
N SER A 89 12.21 3.30 -23.35
CA SER A 89 11.72 2.55 -24.51
C SER A 89 11.30 3.45 -25.68
N ALA A 90 11.35 4.77 -25.49
CA ALA A 90 11.00 5.79 -26.47
C ALA A 90 12.25 6.50 -27.03
N ASP A 91 12.05 7.54 -27.84
CA ASP A 91 13.10 8.28 -28.54
C ASP A 91 13.62 9.52 -27.78
N GLN A 92 13.14 9.73 -26.55
CA GLN A 92 13.38 10.97 -25.78
C GLN A 92 14.67 10.95 -24.95
N MET A 93 15.11 9.78 -24.47
CA MET A 93 16.23 9.67 -23.54
C MET A 93 17.00 8.34 -23.69
N ILE A 94 18.32 8.43 -23.61
CA ILE A 94 19.25 7.29 -23.50
C ILE A 94 19.92 7.35 -22.14
N TRP A 95 19.84 6.27 -21.37
CA TRP A 95 20.60 6.13 -20.12
C TRP A 95 21.97 5.55 -20.42
N SER A 96 23.03 6.31 -20.18
CA SER A 96 24.41 5.94 -20.52
C SER A 96 24.98 4.84 -19.63
N TYR A 97 24.51 4.72 -18.38
CA TYR A 97 24.93 3.68 -17.45
C TYR A 97 24.12 2.39 -17.69
N GLU A 98 24.26 1.76 -18.86
CA GLU A 98 23.49 0.55 -19.25
C GLU A 98 23.68 -0.66 -18.30
N ASN A 99 24.70 -0.64 -17.45
CA ASN A 99 24.92 -1.68 -16.43
C ASN A 99 24.03 -1.49 -15.20
N ASP A 100 23.32 -0.37 -15.06
CA ASP A 100 22.33 -0.18 -14.01
C ASP A 100 21.18 -1.17 -14.20
N PRO A 101 20.85 -1.99 -13.18
CA PRO A 101 19.86 -3.05 -13.31
C PRO A 101 18.53 -2.58 -13.92
N GLY A 102 18.10 -3.24 -14.99
CA GLY A 102 16.82 -3.00 -15.65
C GLY A 102 16.82 -1.89 -16.72
N THR A 103 17.81 -0.99 -16.74
CA THR A 103 17.82 0.16 -17.66
C THR A 103 18.02 -0.26 -19.12
N ARG A 104 19.03 -1.08 -19.39
CA ARG A 104 19.35 -1.64 -20.72
C ARG A 104 18.18 -2.43 -21.29
N GLU A 105 17.51 -3.22 -20.46
CA GLU A 105 16.41 -4.09 -20.90
C GLU A 105 15.20 -3.28 -21.36
N ILE A 106 14.86 -2.19 -20.66
CA ILE A 106 13.81 -1.26 -21.10
C ILE A 106 14.26 -0.55 -22.38
N GLN A 107 15.48 -0.01 -22.39
CA GLN A 107 15.99 0.81 -23.49
C GLN A 107 16.08 0.05 -24.82
N ARG A 108 16.41 -1.25 -24.75
CA ARG A 108 16.53 -2.13 -25.92
C ARG A 108 15.28 -2.95 -26.19
N ASN A 109 14.18 -2.73 -25.46
CA ASN A 109 12.92 -3.49 -25.57
C ASN A 109 13.09 -5.01 -25.45
N ILE A 110 13.93 -5.46 -24.50
CA ILE A 110 14.23 -6.89 -24.24
C ILE A 110 13.95 -7.29 -22.78
N TRP A 111 13.08 -6.54 -22.10
CA TRP A 111 12.73 -6.75 -20.71
C TRP A 111 11.83 -7.98 -20.51
N THR A 112 11.91 -8.54 -19.30
CA THR A 112 11.04 -9.63 -18.83
C THR A 112 10.25 -9.16 -17.61
N ALA A 113 9.35 -10.00 -17.10
CA ALA A 113 8.60 -9.75 -15.87
C ALA A 113 9.50 -9.56 -14.63
N GLN A 114 10.78 -9.93 -14.70
CA GLN A 114 11.76 -9.81 -13.62
C GLN A 114 12.49 -8.45 -13.64
N ASN A 115 12.15 -7.54 -14.56
CA ASN A 115 12.81 -6.23 -14.62
C ASN A 115 12.53 -5.41 -13.33
N PRO A 116 13.59 -4.97 -12.62
CA PRO A 116 13.43 -4.29 -11.32
C PRO A 116 12.77 -2.91 -11.44
N LEU A 117 12.91 -2.20 -12.57
CA LEU A 117 12.25 -0.91 -12.80
C LEU A 117 10.73 -1.08 -12.94
N LEU A 118 10.30 -2.11 -13.66
CA LEU A 118 8.86 -2.42 -13.80
C LEU A 118 8.26 -2.86 -12.47
N LEU A 119 8.95 -3.74 -11.75
CA LEU A 119 8.53 -4.16 -10.41
C LEU A 119 8.47 -2.97 -9.44
N GLY A 120 9.47 -2.08 -9.48
CA GLY A 120 9.53 -0.84 -8.70
C GLY A 120 8.35 0.07 -8.98
N MET A 121 8.05 0.34 -10.26
CA MET A 121 6.93 1.21 -10.65
C MET A 121 5.58 0.63 -10.21
N PHE A 122 5.36 -0.66 -10.48
CA PHE A 122 4.13 -1.34 -10.10
C PHE A 122 3.93 -1.31 -8.58
N SER A 123 4.98 -1.65 -7.82
CA SER A 123 4.95 -1.67 -6.37
C SER A 123 4.70 -0.27 -5.78
N ARG A 124 5.29 0.78 -6.37
CA ARG A 124 5.04 2.17 -5.93
C ARG A 124 3.65 2.65 -6.21
N ALA A 125 3.13 2.40 -7.41
CA ALA A 125 1.75 2.75 -7.73
C ALA A 125 0.78 2.05 -6.77
N HIS A 126 1.01 0.76 -6.48
CA HIS A 126 0.19 0.01 -5.55
C HIS A 126 0.29 0.54 -4.12
N LEU A 127 1.49 0.88 -3.64
CA LEU A 127 1.69 1.49 -2.33
C LEU A 127 0.95 2.83 -2.20
N SER A 128 1.03 3.70 -3.21
CA SER A 128 0.30 4.98 -3.22
C SER A 128 -1.21 4.78 -3.07
N VAL A 129 -1.77 3.80 -3.80
CA VAL A 129 -3.20 3.46 -3.72
C VAL A 129 -3.55 2.90 -2.34
N ALA A 130 -2.71 2.00 -1.80
CA ALA A 130 -2.94 1.41 -0.48
C ALA A 130 -2.93 2.45 0.64
N LEU A 131 -1.97 3.38 0.63
CA LEU A 131 -1.89 4.47 1.61
C LEU A 131 -3.10 5.40 1.53
N ALA A 132 -3.48 5.82 0.31
CA ALA A 132 -4.64 6.68 0.10
C ALA A 132 -5.95 6.00 0.53
N ASN A 133 -6.16 4.74 0.16
CA ASN A 133 -7.35 3.98 0.56
C ASN A 133 -7.41 3.76 2.08
N ASN A 134 -6.27 3.57 2.73
CA ASN A 134 -6.24 3.47 4.19
C ASN A 134 -6.65 4.78 4.85
N PHE A 135 -6.08 5.90 4.41
CA PHE A 135 -6.45 7.22 4.93
C PHE A 135 -7.95 7.49 4.75
N LEU A 136 -8.51 7.26 3.56
CA LEU A 136 -9.94 7.44 3.29
C LEU A 136 -10.86 6.58 4.19
N ARG A 137 -10.43 5.36 4.54
CA ARG A 137 -11.16 4.49 5.47
C ARG A 137 -11.15 5.04 6.90
N GLU A 138 -10.03 5.62 7.32
CA GLU A 138 -9.84 6.12 8.68
C GLU A 138 -10.36 7.55 8.88
N THR A 139 -10.70 8.26 7.80
CA THR A 139 -11.28 9.61 7.81
C THR A 139 -12.77 9.66 7.49
N THR A 140 -13.49 8.54 7.60
CA THR A 140 -14.95 8.56 7.53
C THR A 140 -15.55 9.32 8.73
N GLU A 141 -16.68 10.01 8.54
CA GLU A 141 -17.35 10.77 9.61
C GLU A 141 -17.53 9.91 10.88
N ALA A 142 -18.03 8.68 10.73
CA ALA A 142 -18.22 7.76 11.85
C ALA A 142 -16.93 7.44 12.63
N LYS A 143 -15.79 7.27 11.93
CA LYS A 143 -14.49 7.03 12.57
C LYS A 143 -13.97 8.29 13.27
N LEU A 144 -14.07 9.44 12.62
CA LEU A 144 -13.65 10.73 13.19
C LEU A 144 -14.48 11.08 14.44
N ASP A 145 -15.80 10.86 14.39
CA ASP A 145 -16.72 11.09 15.50
C ASP A 145 -16.40 10.15 16.67
N SER A 146 -16.17 8.86 16.38
CA SER A 146 -15.82 7.87 17.41
C SER A 146 -14.53 8.19 18.17
N ARG A 147 -13.64 8.98 17.55
CA ARG A 147 -12.34 9.39 18.12
C ARG A 147 -12.35 10.83 18.63
N ASN A 148 -13.48 11.53 18.58
CA ASN A 148 -13.61 12.93 18.98
C ASN A 148 -12.59 13.87 18.30
N VAL A 149 -12.31 13.65 17.01
CA VAL A 149 -11.37 14.47 16.23
C VAL A 149 -11.87 15.91 16.13
N SER A 150 -10.99 16.89 16.37
CA SER A 150 -11.31 18.32 16.37
C SER A 150 -11.66 18.85 14.99
N GLU A 151 -12.41 19.96 14.95
CA GLU A 151 -12.78 20.65 13.70
C GLU A 151 -11.56 21.13 12.89
N ASP A 152 -10.49 21.56 13.58
CA ASP A 152 -9.26 22.00 12.90
C ASP A 152 -8.63 20.86 12.11
N THR A 153 -8.62 19.64 12.66
CA THR A 153 -8.10 18.45 11.97
C THR A 153 -9.03 17.98 10.86
N ARG A 154 -10.35 18.10 11.04
CA ARG A 154 -11.35 17.75 10.00
C ARG A 154 -11.28 18.67 8.78
N ALA A 155 -10.76 19.88 8.94
CA ALA A 155 -10.61 20.84 7.85
C ALA A 155 -9.38 20.60 6.96
N ILE A 156 -8.49 19.67 7.33
CA ILE A 156 -7.28 19.29 6.58
C ILE A 156 -7.59 18.19 5.56
#